data_AF-Q4PK39-F1
#
_entry.id   AF-Q4PK39-F1
#
_cell.length_a   1.000
_cell.length_b   1.000
_cell.length_c   1.000
_cell.angle_alpha   90.00
_cell.angle_beta   90.00
_cell.angle_gamma   90.00
#
_symmetry.space_group_name_H-M   'P 1'
#
loop_
_entity.id
_entity.type
_entity.pdbx_description
1 polymer ?
#
loop_
_entity_poly.entity_id
_entity_poly.type
_entity_poly.pdbx_seq_one_letter_code
_entity_poly.pdbx_strand_id
1 'polypeptide(L)'
;MAELKHLPSTSSVDSILEVLERDAGVIIDNVVNFDFLVELNEELNPFLSSDNLGRDEFTGFKTNRIGALIARSKKCRELALNKLINETATQYLKPYCDGYQLHFTSAVSIGPGESSQILHRDRGIWGGYLPRKVEPLLSTIWAINEFTKANGATQIVPGSHKWDKNRQPLENEIAFA
;
A
#
# COMPACT_ATOMS: atom_id res chain seq x y z
N MET A 1 -16.58 9.86 10.95
CA MET A 1 -15.87 8.63 10.54
C MET A 1 -14.40 9.00 10.39
N ALA A 2 -13.49 8.06 10.57
CA ALA A 2 -12.07 8.31 10.32
C ALA A 2 -11.83 8.64 8.84
N GLU A 3 -10.86 9.49 8.57
CA GLU A 3 -10.48 9.94 7.23
C GLU A 3 -8.96 9.90 7.10
N LEU A 4 -8.48 9.67 5.87
CA LEU A 4 -7.06 9.77 5.54
C LEU A 4 -6.75 11.16 5.02
N LYS A 5 -5.60 11.69 5.41
CA LYS A 5 -5.16 12.99 4.91
C LYS A 5 -4.64 12.85 3.49
N HIS A 6 -5.18 13.69 2.61
CA HIS A 6 -4.69 13.88 1.24
C HIS A 6 -3.65 15.00 1.19
N LEU A 7 -2.60 14.77 0.40
CA LEU A 7 -1.54 15.72 0.07
C LEU A 7 -1.33 15.73 -1.44
N PRO A 8 -1.06 16.89 -2.07
CA PRO A 8 -0.68 16.92 -3.48
C PRO A 8 0.71 16.30 -3.68
N SER A 9 0.99 15.77 -4.86
CA SER A 9 2.32 15.22 -5.25
C SER A 9 3.47 16.23 -5.22
N THR A 10 3.18 17.53 -5.05
CA THR A 10 4.16 18.60 -4.84
C THR A 10 4.52 18.84 -3.37
N SER A 11 3.93 18.07 -2.43
CA SER A 11 4.21 18.19 -1.01
C SER A 11 5.64 17.78 -0.66
N SER A 12 6.20 18.39 0.39
CA SER A 12 7.52 18.01 0.89
C SER A 12 7.49 16.62 1.55
N VAL A 13 8.66 15.97 1.57
CA VAL A 13 8.85 14.71 2.32
C VAL A 13 8.50 14.92 3.80
N ASP A 14 8.88 16.05 4.40
CA ASP A 14 8.56 16.35 5.80
C ASP A 14 7.05 16.38 6.05
N SER A 15 6.26 16.97 5.14
CA SER A 15 4.79 17.01 5.25
C SER A 15 4.20 15.60 5.19
N ILE A 16 4.75 14.73 4.33
CA ILE A 16 4.33 13.33 4.21
C ILE A 16 4.66 12.57 5.51
N LEU A 17 5.87 12.74 6.04
CA LEU A 17 6.30 12.11 7.29
C LEU A 17 5.50 12.57 8.50
N GLU A 18 5.15 13.85 8.59
CA GLU A 18 4.29 14.39 9.65
C GLU A 18 2.92 13.70 9.67
N VAL A 19 2.33 13.49 8.48
CA VAL A 19 1.05 12.77 8.37
C VAL A 19 1.23 11.29 8.70
N LEU A 20 2.26 10.61 8.18
CA LEU A 20 2.51 9.21 8.50
C LEU A 20 2.70 8.99 10.01
N GLU A 21 3.43 9.87 10.67
CA GLU A 21 3.63 9.82 12.12
C GLU A 21 2.31 10.01 12.87
N ARG A 22 1.43 10.91 12.43
CA ARG A 22 0.14 11.14 13.08
C ARG A 22 -0.86 10.01 12.80
N ASP A 23 -0.99 9.62 11.53
CA ASP A 23 -2.15 8.92 10.99
C ASP A 23 -1.83 7.51 10.49
N ALA A 24 -0.59 7.01 10.55
CA ALA A 24 -0.17 5.71 10.00
C ALA A 24 -0.28 5.57 8.47
N GLY A 25 -0.93 6.50 7.78
CA GLY A 25 -1.17 6.46 6.35
C GLY A 25 -1.49 7.86 5.80
N VAL A 26 -1.14 8.07 4.53
CA VAL A 26 -1.34 9.32 3.80
C VAL A 26 -1.64 9.00 2.35
N ILE A 27 -2.53 9.76 1.73
CA ILE A 27 -2.81 9.67 0.30
C ILE A 27 -2.08 10.80 -0.39
N ILE A 28 -1.30 10.46 -1.42
CA ILE A 28 -0.61 11.46 -2.25
C ILE A 28 -1.31 11.49 -3.61
N ASP A 29 -2.01 12.59 -3.88
CA ASP A 29 -2.81 12.73 -5.07
C ASP A 29 -1.94 13.05 -6.29
N ASN A 30 -2.32 12.47 -7.45
CA ASN A 30 -1.76 12.81 -8.76
C ASN A 30 -0.23 12.68 -8.84
N VAL A 31 0.33 11.60 -8.28
CA VAL A 31 1.78 11.29 -8.39
C VAL A 31 2.18 10.89 -9.81
N VAL A 32 1.27 10.22 -10.52
CA VAL A 32 1.43 9.87 -11.94
C VAL A 32 0.24 10.42 -12.73
N ASN A 33 0.44 10.68 -14.01
CA ASN A 33 -0.59 11.21 -14.90
C ASN A 33 -1.41 10.08 -15.55
N PHE A 34 -2.48 10.47 -16.24
CA PHE A 34 -3.39 9.54 -16.91
C PHE A 34 -2.68 8.66 -17.95
N ASP A 35 -1.81 9.23 -18.79
CA ASP A 35 -1.09 8.48 -19.83
C ASP A 35 -0.18 7.40 -19.21
N PHE A 36 0.48 7.70 -18.09
CA PHE A 36 1.25 6.72 -17.34
C PHE A 36 0.37 5.55 -16.87
N LEU A 37 -0.83 5.84 -16.37
CA LEU A 37 -1.78 4.81 -15.91
C LEU A 37 -2.26 3.93 -17.07
N VAL A 38 -2.52 4.52 -18.24
CA VAL A 38 -2.88 3.78 -19.46
C VAL A 38 -1.77 2.80 -19.84
N GLU A 39 -0.53 3.28 -19.98
CA GLU A 39 0.62 2.46 -20.32
C GLU A 39 0.89 1.37 -19.26
N LEU A 40 0.77 1.70 -17.98
CA LEU A 40 0.93 0.73 -16.89
C LEU A 40 -0.14 -0.37 -16.96
N ASN A 41 -1.40 0.00 -17.24
CA ASN A 41 -2.48 -0.96 -17.37
C ASN A 41 -2.26 -1.88 -18.57
N GLU A 42 -1.82 -1.35 -19.71
CA GLU A 42 -1.45 -2.14 -20.89
C GLU A 42 -0.32 -3.15 -20.60
N GLU A 43 0.72 -2.74 -19.85
CA GLU A 43 1.82 -3.64 -19.47
C GLU A 43 1.38 -4.75 -18.51
N LEU A 44 0.40 -4.49 -17.63
CA LEU A 44 -0.04 -5.45 -16.62
C LEU A 44 -1.19 -6.35 -17.09
N ASN A 45 -2.02 -5.90 -18.03
CA ASN A 45 -3.23 -6.60 -18.49
C ASN A 45 -2.98 -8.05 -18.96
N PRO A 46 -1.90 -8.37 -19.71
CA PRO A 46 -1.61 -9.75 -20.12
C PRO A 46 -1.40 -10.71 -18.94
N PHE A 47 -1.00 -10.19 -17.77
CA PHE A 47 -0.75 -10.98 -16.59
C PHE A 47 -1.99 -11.04 -15.68
N LEU A 48 -2.76 -9.96 -15.60
CA LEU A 48 -4.00 -9.87 -14.79
C LEU A 48 -5.22 -10.53 -15.44
N SER A 49 -5.16 -10.82 -16.74
CA SER A 49 -6.21 -11.56 -17.47
C SER A 49 -6.11 -13.08 -17.31
N SER A 50 -5.04 -13.58 -16.69
CA SER A 50 -4.91 -15.01 -16.35
C SER A 50 -5.68 -15.35 -15.07
N ASP A 51 -6.39 -16.49 -15.02
CA ASP A 51 -7.15 -16.96 -13.85
C ASP A 51 -6.23 -17.43 -12.69
N ASN A 52 -5.38 -16.53 -12.20
CA ASN A 52 -4.50 -16.74 -11.06
C ASN A 52 -5.18 -16.24 -9.76
N LEU A 53 -6.30 -16.87 -9.43
CA LEU A 53 -7.07 -16.53 -8.24
C LEU A 53 -6.36 -16.97 -6.95
N GLY A 54 -6.54 -16.20 -5.88
CA GLY A 54 -6.10 -16.55 -4.54
C GLY A 54 -6.71 -17.87 -4.06
N ARG A 55 -6.05 -18.49 -3.08
CA ARG A 55 -6.35 -19.86 -2.63
C ARG A 55 -6.90 -19.90 -1.20
N ASP A 56 -6.97 -18.76 -0.54
CA ASP A 56 -7.39 -18.60 0.85
C ASP A 56 -8.02 -17.22 1.08
N GLU A 57 -8.53 -16.98 2.29
CA GLU A 57 -9.20 -15.72 2.69
C GLU A 57 -8.28 -14.51 2.64
N PHE A 58 -6.96 -14.70 2.79
CA PHE A 58 -6.01 -13.59 2.72
C PHE A 58 -5.71 -13.22 1.27
N THR A 59 -5.46 -14.20 0.41
CA THR A 59 -5.13 -13.98 -0.98
C THR A 59 -6.35 -13.65 -1.83
N GLY A 60 -7.54 -14.11 -1.43
CA GLY A 60 -8.85 -13.79 -2.01
C GLY A 60 -9.24 -14.71 -3.16
N PHE A 61 -10.35 -15.44 -3.03
CA PHE A 61 -10.82 -16.42 -4.03
C PHE A 61 -11.27 -15.80 -5.36
N LYS A 62 -11.51 -14.50 -5.39
CA LYS A 62 -11.85 -13.71 -6.58
C LYS A 62 -10.82 -12.59 -6.81
N THR A 63 -9.65 -12.71 -6.20
CA THR A 63 -8.57 -11.73 -6.31
C THR A 63 -7.43 -12.32 -7.13
N ASN A 64 -7.06 -11.65 -8.21
CA ASN A 64 -5.88 -11.99 -8.98
C ASN A 64 -4.66 -11.24 -8.41
N ARG A 65 -3.59 -11.98 -8.13
CA ARG A 65 -2.33 -11.41 -7.64
C ARG A 65 -1.18 -11.86 -8.51
N ILE A 66 -0.47 -10.88 -9.05
CA ILE A 66 0.74 -11.13 -9.85
C ILE A 66 1.94 -10.47 -9.17
N GLY A 67 2.99 -11.27 -8.96
CA GLY A 67 4.27 -10.79 -8.45
C GLY A 67 5.28 -10.49 -9.56
N ALA A 68 6.53 -10.25 -9.14
CA ALA A 68 7.67 -10.01 -10.03
C ALA A 68 7.46 -8.84 -10.99
N LEU A 69 6.81 -7.76 -10.54
CA LEU A 69 6.44 -6.63 -11.40
C LEU A 69 7.64 -5.95 -12.06
N ILE A 70 8.78 -5.91 -11.36
CA ILE A 70 10.04 -5.36 -11.89
C ILE A 70 10.51 -6.08 -13.17
N ALA A 71 10.27 -7.39 -13.25
CA ALA A 71 10.59 -8.19 -14.43
C ALA A 71 9.53 -8.05 -15.54
N ARG A 72 8.29 -7.73 -15.18
CA ARG A 72 7.13 -7.74 -16.09
C ARG A 72 6.82 -6.40 -16.74
N SER A 73 7.07 -5.30 -16.04
CA SER A 73 6.59 -3.97 -16.43
C SER A 73 7.68 -2.92 -16.27
N LYS A 74 7.91 -2.11 -17.32
CA LYS A 74 8.81 -0.96 -17.27
C LYS A 74 8.22 0.12 -16.39
N LYS A 75 6.92 0.36 -16.45
CA LYS A 75 6.22 1.33 -15.60
C LYS A 75 6.31 0.99 -14.13
N CYS A 76 6.24 -0.28 -13.76
CA CYS A 76 6.47 -0.71 -12.38
C CYS A 76 7.90 -0.42 -11.89
N ARG A 77 8.91 -0.46 -12.79
CA ARG A 77 10.27 -0.01 -12.44
C ARG A 77 10.35 1.50 -12.23
N GLU A 78 9.64 2.28 -13.05
CA GLU A 78 9.54 3.73 -12.89
C GLU A 78 8.86 4.09 -11.55
N LEU A 79 7.78 3.38 -11.17
CA LEU A 79 7.13 3.53 -9.86
C LEU A 79 8.07 3.17 -8.70
N ALA A 80 8.77 2.03 -8.80
CA ALA A 80 9.73 1.60 -7.77
C ALA A 80 10.89 2.59 -7.59
N LEU A 81 11.24 3.34 -8.63
CA LEU A 81 12.28 4.37 -8.61
C LEU A 81 11.73 5.79 -8.41
N ASN A 82 10.44 5.95 -8.09
CA ASN A 82 9.85 7.28 -7.88
C ASN A 82 10.61 8.04 -6.79
N LYS A 83 11.09 9.25 -7.12
CA LYS A 83 11.96 10.06 -6.26
C LYS A 83 11.29 10.43 -4.93
N LEU A 84 10.07 10.93 -4.97
CA LEU A 84 9.33 11.37 -3.77
C LEU A 84 9.14 10.19 -2.80
N ILE A 85 8.76 9.02 -3.33
CA ILE A 85 8.56 7.81 -2.55
C ILE A 85 9.87 7.28 -1.96
N ASN A 86 10.95 7.22 -2.76
CA ASN A 86 12.24 6.74 -2.27
C ASN A 86 12.85 7.69 -1.22
N GLU A 87 12.72 9.00 -1.39
CA GLU A 87 13.15 9.98 -0.38
C GLU A 87 12.33 9.85 0.91
N THR A 88 11.01 9.66 0.80
CA THR A 88 10.12 9.38 1.94
C THR A 88 10.51 8.09 2.66
N ALA A 89 10.69 6.99 1.93
CA ALA A 89 11.09 5.70 2.48
C ALA A 89 12.46 5.78 3.19
N THR A 90 13.42 6.47 2.57
CA THR A 90 14.74 6.71 3.16
C THR A 90 14.60 7.38 4.51
N GLN A 91 13.87 8.50 4.58
CA GLN A 91 13.74 9.26 5.82
C GLN A 91 12.91 8.54 6.88
N TYR A 92 11.81 7.88 6.49
CA TYR A 92 10.94 7.13 7.39
C TYR A 92 11.66 5.95 8.06
N LEU A 93 12.47 5.20 7.30
CA LEU A 93 13.15 4.00 7.79
C LEU A 93 14.54 4.29 8.40
N LYS A 94 15.13 5.46 8.14
CA LYS A 94 16.44 5.87 8.67
C LYS A 94 16.68 5.60 10.17
N PRO A 95 15.70 5.78 11.07
CA PRO A 95 15.92 5.47 12.50
C PRO A 95 16.15 3.98 12.80
N TYR A 96 15.80 3.09 11.87
CA TYR A 96 15.74 1.65 12.08
C TYR A 96 16.74 0.85 11.22
N CYS A 97 17.36 1.47 10.21
CA CYS A 97 18.30 0.82 9.30
C CYS A 97 19.27 1.81 8.64
N ASP A 98 20.42 1.30 8.18
CA ASP A 98 21.39 2.07 7.37
C ASP A 98 20.93 2.25 5.90
N GLY A 99 19.97 1.46 5.47
CA GLY A 99 19.36 1.51 4.14
C GLY A 99 18.22 0.51 4.02
N TYR A 100 17.40 0.67 2.98
CA TYR A 100 16.28 -0.22 2.69
C TYR A 100 16.42 -0.86 1.31
N GLN A 101 15.65 -1.92 1.08
CA GLN A 101 15.53 -2.59 -0.19
C GLN A 101 14.06 -2.75 -0.53
N LEU A 102 13.75 -2.81 -1.83
CA LEU A 102 12.41 -3.16 -2.27
C LEU A 102 12.10 -4.60 -1.85
N HIS A 103 11.17 -4.77 -0.92
CA HIS A 103 10.85 -6.07 -0.33
C HIS A 103 10.16 -7.01 -1.34
N PHE A 104 8.99 -6.61 -1.85
CA PHE A 104 8.31 -7.31 -2.93
C PHE A 104 7.44 -6.33 -3.73
N THR A 105 6.97 -6.79 -4.89
CA THR A 105 6.01 -6.05 -5.73
C THR A 105 4.87 -6.97 -6.10
N SER A 106 3.64 -6.48 -6.00
CA SER A 106 2.44 -7.22 -6.37
C SER A 106 1.43 -6.27 -7.00
N ALA A 107 0.85 -6.66 -8.14
CA ALA A 107 -0.38 -6.06 -8.63
C ALA A 107 -1.55 -6.92 -8.15
N VAL A 108 -2.60 -6.26 -7.68
CA VAL A 108 -3.76 -6.90 -7.06
C VAL A 108 -5.00 -6.42 -7.79
N SER A 109 -5.75 -7.35 -8.38
CA SER A 109 -7.02 -7.07 -9.04
C SER A 109 -8.12 -7.78 -8.28
N ILE A 110 -8.98 -7.00 -7.61
CA ILE A 110 -10.09 -7.49 -6.79
C ILE A 110 -11.32 -7.64 -7.68
N GLY A 111 -11.83 -8.88 -7.80
CA GLY A 111 -13.03 -9.17 -8.57
C GLY A 111 -14.34 -8.87 -7.82
N PRO A 112 -15.48 -8.74 -8.54
CA PRO A 112 -16.77 -8.46 -7.93
C PRO A 112 -17.22 -9.49 -6.87
N GLY A 113 -17.67 -8.97 -5.72
CA GLY A 113 -18.17 -9.78 -4.62
C GLY A 113 -17.09 -10.60 -3.92
N GLU A 114 -15.85 -10.12 -3.91
CA GLU A 114 -14.79 -10.58 -3.01
C GLU A 114 -15.08 -10.12 -1.57
N SER A 115 -14.51 -10.85 -0.61
CA SER A 115 -14.55 -10.54 0.82
C SER A 115 -13.50 -9.51 1.24
N SER A 116 -13.77 -8.76 2.31
CA SER A 116 -12.75 -7.90 2.92
C SER A 116 -11.68 -8.76 3.61
N GLN A 117 -10.41 -8.40 3.41
CA GLN A 117 -9.33 -8.98 4.21
C GLN A 117 -9.50 -8.61 5.69
N ILE A 118 -9.06 -9.50 6.59
CA ILE A 118 -8.95 -9.18 8.01
C ILE A 118 -8.00 -7.98 8.21
N LEU A 119 -8.33 -7.10 9.15
CA LEU A 119 -7.41 -6.01 9.52
C LEU A 119 -6.14 -6.61 10.13
N HIS A 120 -5.00 -6.20 9.58
CA HIS A 120 -3.69 -6.73 9.93
C HIS A 120 -2.63 -5.64 9.88
N ARG A 121 -1.41 -6.00 10.25
CA ARG A 121 -0.22 -5.17 10.08
C ARG A 121 0.78 -5.94 9.24
N ASP A 122 1.32 -5.33 8.20
CA ASP A 122 2.29 -5.97 7.29
C ASP A 122 3.54 -6.49 8.01
N ARG A 123 3.91 -5.87 9.14
CA ARG A 123 5.00 -6.36 9.99
C ARG A 123 4.77 -7.78 10.54
N GLY A 124 3.56 -8.31 10.42
CA GLY A 124 3.23 -9.71 10.72
C GLY A 124 4.02 -10.72 9.88
N ILE A 125 4.62 -10.31 8.76
CA ILE A 125 5.53 -11.14 7.95
C ILE A 125 6.75 -11.61 8.77
N TRP A 126 7.21 -10.80 9.73
CA TRP A 126 8.27 -11.17 10.68
C TRP A 126 7.75 -11.90 11.92
N GLY A 127 6.47 -12.31 11.92
CA GLY A 127 5.81 -12.97 13.02
C GLY A 127 5.79 -12.12 14.30
N GLY A 128 6.30 -12.71 15.39
CA GLY A 128 6.40 -12.06 16.70
C GLY A 128 7.82 -11.69 17.13
N TYR A 129 8.81 -11.88 16.26
CA TYR A 129 10.22 -11.80 16.64
C TYR A 129 10.79 -10.38 16.56
N LEU A 130 10.21 -9.52 15.72
CA LEU A 130 10.67 -8.16 15.55
C LEU A 130 10.20 -7.27 16.72
N PRO A 131 11.09 -6.62 17.49
CA PRO A 131 10.70 -5.73 18.57
C PRO A 131 9.74 -4.64 18.08
N ARG A 132 8.70 -4.31 18.89
CA ARG A 132 7.67 -3.33 18.48
C ARG A 132 8.27 -1.97 18.10
N LYS A 133 9.35 -1.56 18.76
CA LYS A 133 10.09 -0.32 18.53
C LYS A 133 10.84 -0.25 17.20
N VAL A 134 10.91 -1.34 16.43
CA VAL A 134 11.54 -1.38 15.11
C VAL A 134 10.43 -1.36 14.06
N GLU A 135 10.50 -0.41 13.14
CA GLU A 135 9.65 -0.36 11.95
C GLU A 135 10.42 -0.95 10.75
N PRO A 136 10.04 -2.14 10.25
CA PRO A 136 10.81 -2.84 9.22
C PRO A 136 10.43 -2.45 7.79
N LEU A 137 9.32 -1.75 7.58
CA LEU A 137 8.76 -1.55 6.25
C LEU A 137 7.99 -0.23 6.11
N LEU A 138 7.92 0.25 4.88
CA LEU A 138 6.95 1.26 4.44
C LEU A 138 6.24 0.70 3.21
N SER A 139 4.93 0.49 3.31
CA SER A 139 4.12 -0.01 2.19
C SER A 139 3.65 1.15 1.33
N THR A 140 3.69 0.96 0.01
CA THR A 140 3.09 1.90 -0.96
C THR A 140 2.10 1.15 -1.82
N ILE A 141 0.92 1.75 -1.98
CA ILE A 141 -0.15 1.23 -2.82
C ILE A 141 -0.40 2.28 -3.89
N TRP A 142 -0.32 1.86 -5.15
CA TRP A 142 -0.55 2.72 -6.31
C TRP A 142 -1.91 2.38 -6.89
N ALA A 143 -2.85 3.33 -6.83
CA ALA A 143 -4.17 3.17 -7.43
C ALA A 143 -4.03 3.24 -8.96
N ILE A 144 -4.27 2.11 -9.65
CA ILE A 144 -4.25 2.01 -11.12
C ILE A 144 -5.63 2.40 -11.69
N ASN A 145 -6.68 2.22 -10.88
CA ASN A 145 -8.04 2.65 -11.12
C ASN A 145 -8.60 3.31 -9.84
N GLU A 146 -9.80 3.88 -9.92
CA GLU A 146 -10.45 4.51 -8.77
C GLU A 146 -10.71 3.51 -7.64
N PHE A 147 -10.29 3.85 -6.43
CA PHE A 147 -10.62 3.11 -5.21
C PHE A 147 -11.84 3.77 -4.56
N THR A 148 -12.86 2.97 -4.29
CA THR A 148 -14.10 3.41 -3.65
C THR A 148 -14.49 2.42 -2.56
N LYS A 149 -15.27 2.86 -1.58
CA LYS A 149 -15.83 1.94 -0.58
C LYS A 149 -16.59 0.76 -1.22
N ALA A 150 -17.25 0.99 -2.36
CA ALA A 150 -18.05 -0.02 -3.04
C ALA A 150 -17.22 -1.10 -3.77
N ASN A 151 -16.02 -0.76 -4.25
CA ASN A 151 -15.15 -1.69 -4.99
C ASN A 151 -13.99 -2.24 -4.15
N GLY A 152 -13.98 -1.98 -2.84
CA GLY A 152 -12.99 -2.54 -1.92
C GLY A 152 -11.74 -1.68 -1.73
N ALA A 153 -11.90 -0.34 -1.71
CA ALA A 153 -10.86 0.59 -1.26
C ALA A 153 -10.16 0.08 0.02
N THR A 154 -8.84 0.21 0.05
CA THR A 154 -8.02 -0.24 1.17
C THR A 154 -8.50 0.40 2.47
N GLN A 155 -8.76 -0.44 3.47
CA GLN A 155 -9.13 0.03 4.80
C GLN A 155 -7.86 0.30 5.61
N ILE A 156 -7.78 1.51 6.17
CA ILE A 156 -6.69 1.93 7.06
C ILE A 156 -7.31 2.44 8.35
N VAL A 157 -6.63 2.22 9.46
CA VAL A 157 -7.05 2.71 10.77
C VAL A 157 -6.06 3.77 11.23
N PRO A 158 -6.40 5.07 11.09
CA PRO A 158 -5.45 6.12 11.37
C PRO A 158 -4.93 6.10 12.82
N GLY A 159 -3.62 6.25 12.98
CA GLY A 159 -2.94 6.25 14.29
C GLY A 159 -2.79 4.87 14.95
N SER A 160 -3.26 3.80 14.31
CA SER A 160 -3.23 2.43 14.89
C SER A 160 -1.84 1.81 15.01
N HIS A 161 -0.82 2.41 14.39
CA HIS A 161 0.60 2.05 14.56
C HIS A 161 1.08 2.30 15.99
N LYS A 162 0.46 3.25 16.71
CA LYS A 162 0.78 3.61 18.11
C LYS A 162 0.05 2.78 19.16
N TRP A 163 -0.97 2.01 18.75
CA TRP A 163 -1.80 1.27 19.69
C TRP A 163 -1.09 0.07 20.32
N ASP A 164 -1.61 -0.40 21.43
CA ASP A 164 -1.27 -1.72 21.95
C ASP A 164 -1.57 -2.82 20.92
N LYS A 165 -0.73 -3.87 20.94
CA LYS A 165 -0.76 -4.94 19.92
C LYS A 165 -2.16 -5.52 19.71
N ASN A 166 -2.89 -5.73 20.81
CA ASN A 166 -4.15 -6.46 20.82
C ASN A 166 -5.39 -5.56 20.71
N ARG A 167 -5.23 -4.22 20.65
CA ARG A 167 -6.37 -3.31 20.48
C ARG A 167 -7.00 -3.55 19.10
N GLN A 168 -8.31 -3.74 19.09
CA GLN A 168 -9.11 -3.83 17.87
C GLN A 168 -9.73 -2.46 17.57
N PRO A 169 -9.83 -2.07 16.28
CA PRO A 169 -10.51 -0.85 15.89
C PRO A 169 -12.02 -0.98 16.01
N LEU A 170 -12.69 0.15 16.26
CA LEU A 170 -14.13 0.29 16.05
C LEU A 170 -14.42 0.68 14.59
N GLU A 171 -15.63 0.39 14.10
CA GLU A 171 -16.01 0.69 12.71
C GLU A 171 -15.82 2.16 12.33
N ASN A 172 -16.10 3.08 13.25
CA ASN A 172 -15.96 4.52 13.01
C ASN A 172 -14.49 5.01 12.99
N GLU A 173 -13.53 4.16 13.37
CA GLU A 173 -12.09 4.42 13.33
C GLU A 173 -11.44 3.93 12.02
N ILE A 174 -12.22 3.27 11.15
CA ILE A 174 -11.75 2.75 9.86
C ILE A 174 -11.98 3.81 8.77
N ALA A 175 -10.91 4.21 8.12
CA ALA A 175 -10.90 5.07 6.94
C ALA A 175 -10.70 4.22 5.66
N PHE A 176 -11.14 4.76 4.53
CA PHE A 176 -10.97 4.14 3.20
C PHE A 176 -10.04 5.02 2.36
N ALA A 177 -9.06 4.39 1.71
CA ALA A 177 -8.11 5.06 0.83
C ALA A 177 -8.64 5.27 -0.59
#